data_AF-A0A352GJZ4-F1
#
_entry.id   AF-A0A352GJZ4-F1
#
_cell.length_a   1.000
_cell.length_b   1.000
_cell.length_c   1.000
_cell.angle_alpha   90.00
_cell.angle_beta   90.00
_cell.angle_gamma   90.00
#
_symmetry.space_group_name_H-M   'P 1'
#
loop_
_entity.id
_entity.type
_entity.pdbx_description
1 polymer ?
#
loop_
_entity_poly.entity_id
_entity_poly.type
_entity_poly.pdbx_seq_one_letter_code
_entity_poly.pdbx_strand_id
1 'polypeptide(L)'
;MGSLLDTAIDAPEVREYDVEAVNRKETRPPLYVPRKKIHPRRAHGFFRTFKWWVMAATLGIYYVTPWLRWDRGPGAPDQAVLVDIPGRRFYFFFIEIW
;
A
#
# COMPACT_ATOMS: atom_id res chain seq x y z
N MET A 1 2.03 68.26 62.56
CA MET A 1 3.07 67.22 62.47
C MET A 1 2.74 66.37 61.26
N GLY A 2 3.70 66.29 60.34
CA GLY A 2 3.74 65.68 59.00
C GLY A 2 2.54 64.89 58.47
N SER A 3 2.07 65.33 57.30
CA SER A 3 1.27 64.57 56.33
C SER A 3 1.83 63.16 56.12
N LEU A 4 1.10 62.15 56.58
CA LEU A 4 1.29 60.74 56.22
C LEU A 4 0.42 60.35 55.01
N LEU A 5 -0.04 61.32 54.22
CA LEU A 5 -0.99 61.11 53.12
C LEU A 5 -0.43 61.50 51.73
N ASP A 6 0.85 61.90 51.63
CA ASP A 6 1.46 62.31 50.36
C ASP A 6 2.25 61.20 49.63
N THR A 7 2.28 59.96 50.15
CA THR A 7 2.98 58.82 49.51
C THR A 7 2.08 58.00 48.57
N ALA A 8 0.95 58.55 48.13
CA ALA A 8 0.07 57.92 47.16
C ALA A 8 0.22 58.52 45.73
N ILE A 9 1.30 59.26 45.47
CA ILE A 9 1.57 59.84 44.15
C ILE A 9 2.68 59.04 43.48
N ASP A 10 2.42 58.70 42.22
CA ASP A 10 3.34 58.18 41.21
C ASP A 10 3.40 56.66 41.04
N ALA A 11 2.24 56.01 40.92
CA ALA A 11 2.20 54.88 39.99
C ALA A 11 2.35 55.47 38.57
N PRO A 12 3.37 55.07 37.79
CA PRO A 12 3.59 55.66 36.47
C PRO A 12 2.34 55.44 35.62
N GLU A 13 1.81 56.52 35.05
CA GLU A 13 0.69 56.47 34.11
C GLU A 13 1.03 55.48 32.99
N VAL A 14 0.37 54.32 33.00
CA VAL A 14 0.58 53.27 31.99
C VAL A 14 0.07 53.82 30.67
N ARG A 15 0.99 54.33 29.86
CA ARG A 15 0.69 54.84 28.52
C ARG A 15 0.25 53.67 27.66
N GLU A 16 -1.06 53.57 27.44
CA GLU A 16 -1.66 52.62 26.52
C GLU A 16 -1.32 53.09 25.10
N TYR A 17 -0.28 52.51 24.54
CA TYR A 17 0.07 52.72 23.14
C TYR A 17 -0.76 51.76 22.30
N ASP A 18 -1.53 52.29 21.36
CA ASP A 18 -2.21 51.51 20.34
C ASP A 18 -1.16 50.90 19.40
N VAL A 19 -0.71 49.69 19.74
CA VAL A 19 0.30 48.96 18.98
C VAL A 19 -0.37 47.95 18.07
N GLU A 20 -0.18 48.13 16.77
CA GLU A 20 -0.68 47.16 15.79
C GLU A 20 0.12 45.86 15.88
N ALA A 21 -0.56 44.75 16.16
CA ALA A 21 0.07 43.44 16.27
C ALA A 21 0.47 42.90 14.87
N VAL A 22 1.74 43.09 14.49
CA VAL A 22 2.30 42.70 13.18
C VAL A 22 2.34 41.18 12.93
N ASN A 23 2.10 40.34 13.94
CA ASN A 23 2.11 38.87 13.84
C ASN A 23 0.77 38.26 14.26
N ARG A 24 -0.35 38.85 13.83
CA ARG A 24 -1.67 38.28 14.07
C ARG A 24 -1.88 37.06 13.16
N LYS A 25 -2.40 35.97 13.71
CA LYS A 25 -2.66 34.72 12.97
C LYS A 25 -3.60 34.94 11.76
N GLU A 26 -4.52 35.90 11.88
CA GLU A 26 -5.49 36.27 10.86
C GLU A 26 -4.87 37.00 9.65
N THR A 27 -3.78 37.75 9.87
CA THR A 27 -3.09 38.52 8.83
C THR A 27 -1.90 37.77 8.23
N ARG A 28 -1.55 36.59 8.75
CA ARG A 28 -0.42 35.80 8.26
C ARG A 28 -0.76 35.16 6.90
N PRO A 29 0.00 35.43 5.84
CA PRO A 29 -0.21 34.76 4.56
C PRO A 29 0.08 33.25 4.70
N PRO A 30 -0.68 32.40 3.99
CA PRO A 30 -0.44 30.96 4.01
C PRO A 30 0.97 30.65 3.48
N LEU A 31 1.78 29.98 4.31
CA LEU A 31 3.17 29.63 3.96
C LEU A 31 3.31 28.44 3.01
N TYR A 32 2.23 27.67 2.83
CA TYR A 32 2.24 26.45 2.03
C TYR A 32 1.02 26.40 1.11
N VAL A 33 1.25 25.85 -0.08
CA VAL A 33 0.17 25.58 -1.03
C VAL A 33 -0.67 24.41 -0.52
N PRO A 34 -2.02 24.50 -0.56
CA PRO A 34 -2.89 23.38 -0.23
C PRO A 34 -2.57 22.14 -1.09
N ARG A 35 -2.46 20.98 -0.45
CA ARG A 35 -2.24 19.69 -1.13
C ARG A 35 -3.30 19.44 -2.20
N LYS A 36 -2.86 19.22 -3.45
CA LYS A 36 -3.76 18.79 -4.53
C LYS A 36 -4.25 17.37 -4.22
N LYS A 37 -5.57 17.16 -4.22
CA LYS A 37 -6.14 15.82 -4.03
C LYS A 37 -5.72 14.93 -5.20
N ILE A 38 -5.02 13.83 -4.91
CA ILE A 38 -4.66 12.82 -5.90
C ILE A 38 -5.78 11.78 -5.90
N HIS A 39 -6.42 11.59 -7.05
CA HIS A 39 -7.43 10.56 -7.24
C HIS A 39 -6.80 9.34 -7.94
N PRO A 40 -7.17 8.10 -7.55
CA PRO A 40 -6.65 6.90 -8.20
C PRO A 40 -7.09 6.87 -9.67
N ARG A 41 -6.13 6.65 -10.56
CA ARG A 41 -6.41 6.44 -11.99
C ARG A 41 -6.84 5.00 -12.21
N ARG A 42 -7.92 4.79 -13.00
CA ARG A 42 -8.35 3.45 -13.40
C ARG A 42 -7.25 2.75 -14.20
N ALA A 43 -6.71 1.66 -13.65
CA ALA A 43 -5.77 0.80 -14.36
C ALA A 43 -6.53 -0.18 -15.26
N HIS A 44 -6.64 0.17 -16.54
CA HIS A 44 -7.20 -0.64 -17.63
C HIS A 44 -6.17 -0.77 -18.75
N GLY A 45 -6.25 -1.83 -19.56
CA GLY A 45 -5.39 -2.02 -20.72
C GLY A 45 -4.88 -3.46 -20.90
N PHE A 46 -4.23 -3.68 -22.03
CA PHE A 46 -3.77 -4.99 -22.49
C PHE A 46 -2.93 -5.74 -21.44
N PHE A 47 -1.92 -5.09 -20.86
CA PHE A 47 -1.02 -5.74 -19.90
C PHE A 47 -1.72 -6.23 -18.62
N ARG A 48 -2.78 -5.54 -18.17
CA ARG A 48 -3.56 -5.99 -17.01
C ARG A 48 -4.29 -7.28 -17.35
N THR A 49 -5.02 -7.29 -18.46
CA THR A 49 -5.76 -8.47 -18.93
C THR A 49 -4.80 -9.63 -19.18
N PHE A 50 -3.67 -9.38 -19.84
CA PHE A 50 -2.61 -10.37 -20.06
C PHE A 50 -2.09 -10.96 -18.73
N LYS A 51 -1.80 -10.11 -17.73
CA LYS A 51 -1.38 -10.59 -16.40
C LYS A 51 -2.41 -11.55 -15.81
N TRP A 52 -3.70 -11.21 -15.88
CA TRP A 52 -4.75 -12.07 -15.34
C TRP A 52 -4.89 -13.38 -16.10
N TRP A 53 -4.73 -13.36 -17.43
CA TRP A 53 -4.69 -14.59 -18.24
C TRP A 53 -3.53 -15.49 -17.84
N VAL A 54 -2.31 -14.94 -17.77
CA VAL A 54 -1.12 -15.70 -17.35
C VAL A 54 -1.30 -16.25 -15.94
N MET A 55 -1.78 -15.42 -15.02
CA MET A 55 -2.02 -15.83 -13.64
C MET A 55 -3.07 -16.94 -13.54
N ALA A 56 -4.18 -16.84 -14.28
CA ALA A 56 -5.20 -17.88 -14.33
C ALA A 56 -4.65 -19.18 -14.93
N ALA A 57 -3.85 -19.08 -16.00
CA ALA A 57 -3.23 -20.24 -16.64
C ALA A 57 -2.23 -20.95 -15.71
N THR A 58 -1.32 -20.21 -15.07
CA THR A 58 -0.32 -20.81 -14.17
C THR A 58 -0.94 -21.38 -12.91
N LEU A 59 -1.94 -20.70 -12.33
CA LEU A 59 -2.71 -21.24 -11.21
C LEU A 59 -3.51 -22.47 -11.63
N GLY A 60 -4.12 -22.45 -12.81
CA GLY A 60 -4.81 -23.60 -13.38
C GLY A 60 -3.87 -24.79 -13.52
N ILE A 61 -2.69 -24.62 -14.09
CA ILE A 61 -1.69 -25.69 -14.17
C ILE A 61 -1.34 -26.20 -12.75
N TYR A 62 -1.00 -25.31 -11.82
CA TYR A 62 -0.62 -25.70 -10.46
C TYR A 62 -1.73 -26.48 -9.72
N TYR A 63 -2.98 -26.00 -9.81
CA TYR A 63 -4.14 -26.56 -9.10
C TYR A 63 -4.96 -27.56 -9.91
N VAL A 64 -4.59 -27.94 -11.13
CA VAL A 64 -5.32 -28.96 -11.88
C VAL A 64 -4.43 -30.17 -12.18
N THR A 65 -3.14 -29.95 -12.41
CA THR A 65 -2.20 -31.02 -12.75
C THR A 65 -2.23 -32.23 -11.82
N PRO A 66 -2.27 -32.12 -10.47
CA PRO A 66 -2.22 -33.32 -9.63
C PRO A 66 -3.52 -34.14 -9.64
N TRP A 67 -4.62 -33.60 -10.15
CA TRP A 67 -5.89 -34.31 -10.31
C TRP A 67 -6.09 -34.89 -11.71
N LEU A 68 -5.22 -34.53 -12.66
CA LEU A 68 -5.34 -34.99 -14.03
C LEU A 68 -4.88 -36.45 -14.11
N ARG A 69 -5.85 -37.34 -14.39
CA ARG A 69 -5.58 -38.76 -14.64
C ARG A 69 -5.26 -38.98 -16.13
N TRP A 70 -4.32 -39.86 -16.39
CA TRP A 70 -3.80 -40.21 -17.70
C TRP A 70 -3.49 -41.72 -17.73
N ASP A 71 -4.32 -42.48 -18.42
CA ASP A 71 -4.14 -43.92 -18.57
C ASP A 71 -2.98 -44.24 -19.52
N ARG A 72 -2.11 -45.17 -19.10
CA ARG A 72 -0.94 -45.64 -19.84
C ARG A 72 -0.96 -47.14 -20.08
N GLY A 73 -2.03 -47.81 -19.66
CA GLY A 73 -2.20 -49.26 -19.77
C GLY A 73 -2.11 -49.98 -18.43
N PRO A 74 -2.38 -51.31 -18.45
CA PRO A 74 -2.52 -52.11 -17.24
C PRO A 74 -1.26 -52.12 -16.38
N GLY A 75 -1.42 -51.86 -15.08
CA GLY A 75 -0.33 -51.92 -14.09
C GLY A 75 0.57 -50.69 -14.03
N ALA A 76 0.36 -49.69 -14.90
CA ALA A 76 1.05 -48.41 -14.83
C ALA A 76 0.25 -47.40 -13.97
N PRO A 77 0.93 -46.48 -13.26
CA PRO A 77 0.26 -45.36 -12.60
C PRO A 77 -0.50 -44.51 -13.61
N ASP A 78 -1.67 -44.02 -13.22
CA ASP A 78 -2.56 -43.27 -14.10
C ASP A 78 -2.56 -41.76 -13.81
N GLN A 79 -1.53 -41.23 -13.17
CA GLN A 79 -1.42 -39.78 -12.92
C GLN A 79 -0.67 -39.09 -14.06
N ALA A 80 -1.21 -38.00 -14.62
CA ALA A 80 -0.64 -37.32 -15.78
C ALA A 80 0.81 -36.83 -15.55
N VAL A 81 1.09 -36.22 -14.41
CA VAL A 81 2.46 -35.83 -14.02
C VAL A 81 2.82 -36.53 -12.72
N LEU A 82 3.80 -37.42 -12.76
CA LEU A 82 4.20 -38.25 -11.63
C LEU A 82 5.72 -38.42 -11.58
N VAL A 83 6.30 -38.23 -10.40
CA VAL A 83 7.69 -38.62 -10.11
C VAL A 83 7.63 -40.00 -9.44
N ASP A 84 8.06 -41.03 -10.14
CA ASP A 84 8.13 -42.40 -9.62
C ASP A 84 9.52 -42.68 -9.06
N ILE A 85 9.62 -42.63 -7.73
CA ILE A 85 10.88 -42.87 -6.99
C ILE A 85 11.29 -44.35 -7.06
N PRO A 86 10.42 -45.35 -6.80
CA PRO A 86 10.75 -46.77 -6.98
C PRO A 86 11.22 -47.12 -8.39
N GLY A 87 10.51 -46.64 -9.42
CA GLY A 87 10.82 -46.92 -10.82
C GLY A 87 11.98 -46.09 -11.39
N ARG A 88 12.43 -45.06 -10.67
CA ARG A 88 13.39 -44.03 -11.14
C ARG A 88 12.95 -43.39 -12.45
N ARG A 89 11.66 -43.07 -12.55
CA ARG A 89 11.06 -42.52 -13.77
C ARG A 89 10.34 -41.23 -13.48
N PHE A 90 10.36 -40.33 -14.45
CA PHE A 90 9.50 -39.17 -14.46
C PHE A 90 8.48 -39.29 -15.58
N TYR A 91 7.21 -39.24 -15.21
CA TYR A 91 6.08 -39.28 -16.12
C TYR A 91 5.55 -37.87 -16.34
N PHE A 92 5.51 -37.44 -17.60
CA PHE A 92 4.87 -36.21 -18.05
C PHE A 92 3.96 -36.52 -19.23
N PHE A 93 2.69 -36.82 -18.93
CA PHE A 93 1.69 -37.33 -19.87
C PHE A 93 2.16 -38.64 -20.52
N PHE A 94 2.37 -38.62 -21.84
CA PHE A 94 2.90 -39.72 -22.66
C PHE A 94 4.43 -39.71 -22.78
N ILE A 95 5.10 -38.73 -22.17
CA ILE A 95 6.56 -38.63 -22.14
C ILE A 95 7.06 -39.28 -20.86
N GLU A 96 8.00 -40.21 -21.01
CA GLU A 96 8.68 -40.90 -19.91
C GLU A 96 10.17 -40.58 -19.98
N ILE A 97 10.77 -40.23 -18.84
CA ILE A 97 12.19 -39.90 -18.71
C ILE A 97 12.84 -40.88 -17.72
N TRP A 98 14.01 -41.42 -18.10
CA TRP A 98 14.79 -42.43 -17.36
C TRP A 98 16.17 -41.92 -16.92
#